data_AF-A0A7X9Q325-F1
#
_entry.id   AF-A0A7X9Q325-F1
#
_cell.length_a   1.000
_cell.length_b   1.000
_cell.length_c   1.000
_cell.angle_alpha   90.00
_cell.angle_beta   90.00
_cell.angle_gamma   90.00
#
_symmetry.space_group_name_H-M   'P 1'
#
loop_
_entity.id
_entity.type
_entity.pdbx_description
1 polymer ?
#
loop_
_entity_poly.entity_id
_entity_poly.type
_entity_poly.pdbx_seq_one_letter_code
_entity_poly.pdbx_strand_id
1 'polypeptide(L)'
;MSADLFPDLPAEQAQLVFSRACRDRTIQRFAALDPQGAADEITKEYIEVTVAEALEDLGTPGAGDFFGRIVDEAHDRWYIGRRHIENDTHDPVVVDWRAPVAAPFYRATHADPFGLAHRRRFTVATTEHGPSELTAYLDEQLDDPDHESAGSGIPDPVLAEIGAARTGAMREVVATIQAEQDMVIRAPLDQCLVVQGGPGTGKTAVGLHRAAYLLFEHRRRLVRDGVLVVGPNKVFLDYIGNVLPSLGERSVQQRT
;
A
#
# COMPACT_ATOMS: atom_id res chain seq x y z
N MET A 1 -8.36 27.66 11.02
CA MET A 1 -9.16 26.58 11.63
C MET A 1 -8.49 25.20 11.58
N SER A 2 -7.34 25.00 10.91
CA SER A 2 -6.72 23.67 10.74
C SER A 2 -5.66 23.28 11.79
N ALA A 3 -4.94 24.22 12.39
CA ALA A 3 -3.78 23.90 13.24
C ALA A 3 -4.18 23.36 14.63
N ASP A 4 -5.30 23.82 15.19
CA ASP A 4 -5.75 23.41 16.53
C ASP A 4 -6.35 21.99 16.56
N LEU A 5 -6.86 21.49 15.43
CA LEU A 5 -7.46 20.15 15.31
C LEU A 5 -6.42 19.07 14.98
N PHE A 6 -5.35 19.43 14.28
CA PHE A 6 -4.32 18.50 13.81
C PHE A 6 -2.91 19.04 14.11
N PRO A 7 -2.51 19.13 15.38
CA PRO A 7 -1.23 19.73 15.78
C PRO A 7 -0.01 19.06 15.16
N ASP A 8 -0.08 17.75 14.90
CA ASP A 8 1.03 16.99 14.31
C ASP A 8 1.09 17.08 12.77
N LEU A 9 0.04 17.62 12.12
CA LEU A 9 -0.07 17.59 10.65
C LEU A 9 1.16 18.20 9.94
N PRO A 10 1.75 19.33 10.38
CA PRO A 10 2.96 19.85 9.75
C PRO A 10 4.15 18.89 9.80
N ALA A 11 4.32 18.14 10.90
CA ALA A 11 5.38 17.16 11.03
C ALA A 11 5.13 15.95 10.11
N GLU A 12 3.88 15.51 10.00
CA GLU A 12 3.49 14.41 9.11
C GLU A 12 3.63 14.80 7.63
N GLN A 13 3.29 16.04 7.27
CA GLN A 13 3.53 16.59 5.94
C GLN A 13 5.03 16.66 5.61
N ALA A 14 5.87 17.08 6.56
CA ALA A 14 7.33 17.08 6.39
C ALA A 14 7.88 15.66 6.19
N GLN A 15 7.35 14.67 6.93
CA GLN A 15 7.73 13.28 6.77
C GLN A 15 7.31 12.71 5.40
N LEU A 16 6.13 13.10 4.89
CA LEU A 16 5.70 12.71 3.53
C LEU A 16 6.63 13.30 2.46
N VAL A 17 7.04 14.56 2.60
CA VAL A 17 8.04 15.18 1.71
C VAL A 17 9.38 14.44 1.79
N PHE A 18 9.84 14.08 3.00
CA PHE A 18 11.07 13.31 3.18
C PHE A 18 11.01 11.93 2.50
N SER A 19 9.90 11.21 2.64
CA SER A 19 9.70 9.92 1.98
C SER A 19 9.78 10.03 0.45
N ARG A 20 9.13 11.04 -0.13
CA ARG A 20 9.21 11.32 -1.58
C ARG A 20 10.62 11.65 -2.03
N ALA A 21 11.36 12.43 -1.25
CA ALA A 21 12.76 12.72 -1.54
C ALA A 21 13.66 11.48 -1.47
N CYS A 22 13.38 10.54 -0.56
CA CYS A 22 14.09 9.25 -0.50
C CYS A 22 13.81 8.39 -1.74
N ARG A 23 12.54 8.30 -2.16
CA ARG A 23 12.15 7.66 -3.42
C ARG A 23 12.89 8.28 -4.61
N ASP A 24 12.86 9.60 -4.74
CA ASP A 24 13.45 10.31 -5.89
C ASP A 24 14.97 10.11 -5.96
N ARG A 25 15.66 10.10 -4.80
CA ARG A 25 17.07 9.75 -4.72
C ARG A 25 17.34 8.30 -5.13
N THR A 26 16.48 7.37 -4.73
CA THR A 26 16.59 5.96 -5.13
C THR A 26 16.43 5.81 -6.65
N ILE A 27 15.44 6.49 -7.24
CA ILE A 27 15.24 6.55 -8.69
C ILE A 27 16.50 7.11 -9.38
N GLN A 28 17.04 8.24 -8.90
CA GLN A 28 18.25 8.84 -9.47
C GLN A 28 19.45 7.89 -9.38
N ARG A 29 19.62 7.19 -8.26
CA ARG A 29 20.69 6.21 -8.07
C ARG A 29 20.57 5.06 -9.05
N PHE A 30 19.38 4.49 -9.21
CA PHE A 30 19.13 3.41 -10.16
C PHE A 30 19.27 3.84 -11.61
N ALA A 31 18.78 5.02 -11.97
CA ALA A 31 18.93 5.57 -13.32
C ALA A 31 20.39 5.91 -13.69
N ALA A 32 21.25 6.16 -12.69
CA ALA A 32 22.66 6.45 -12.87
C ALA A 32 23.56 5.20 -12.87
N LEU A 33 23.01 4.00 -12.61
CA LEU A 33 23.80 2.77 -12.69
C LEU A 33 24.20 2.51 -14.14
N ASP A 34 25.50 2.34 -14.38
CA ASP A 34 26.03 1.90 -15.68
C ASP A 34 26.05 0.36 -15.73
N PRO A 35 25.19 -0.28 -16.55
CA PRO A 35 25.18 -1.73 -16.68
C PRO A 35 26.46 -2.29 -17.30
N GLN A 36 27.26 -1.46 -17.98
CA GLN A 36 28.52 -1.90 -18.60
C GLN A 36 29.63 -2.19 -17.57
N GLY A 37 29.44 -1.79 -16.30
CA GLY A 37 30.34 -2.15 -15.21
C GLY A 37 30.19 -3.59 -14.69
N ALA A 38 29.28 -4.39 -15.24
CA ALA A 38 29.04 -5.76 -14.80
C ALA A 38 30.17 -6.73 -15.18
N ALA A 39 30.35 -7.79 -14.39
CA ALA A 39 31.43 -8.76 -14.57
C ALA A 39 31.28 -9.63 -15.83
N ASP A 40 30.05 -9.87 -16.28
CA ASP A 40 29.71 -10.60 -17.51
C ASP A 40 28.34 -10.16 -18.07
N GLU A 41 28.01 -10.61 -19.29
CA GLU A 41 26.75 -10.25 -19.98
C GLU A 41 25.49 -10.76 -19.26
N ILE A 42 25.57 -11.89 -18.53
CA ILE A 42 24.42 -12.44 -17.79
C ILE A 42 24.12 -11.54 -16.57
N THR A 43 25.16 -11.12 -15.87
CA THR A 43 25.07 -10.21 -14.72
C THR A 43 24.56 -8.85 -15.18
N LYS A 44 25.02 -8.37 -16.34
CA LYS A 44 24.51 -7.15 -16.96
C LYS A 44 23.01 -7.25 -17.24
N GLU A 45 22.56 -8.28 -17.94
CA GLU A 45 21.15 -8.48 -18.26
C GLU A 45 20.30 -8.56 -16.98
N TYR A 46 20.79 -9.27 -15.95
CA TYR A 46 20.12 -9.33 -14.65
C TYR A 46 20.01 -7.96 -13.96
N ILE A 47 21.09 -7.16 -14.00
CA ILE A 47 21.08 -5.79 -13.45
C ILE A 47 20.11 -4.91 -14.23
N GLU A 48 20.14 -4.95 -15.57
CA GLU A 48 19.26 -4.16 -16.43
C GLU A 48 17.79 -4.46 -16.15
N VAL A 49 17.42 -5.74 -16.08
CA VAL A 49 16.05 -6.15 -15.73
C VAL A 49 15.72 -5.64 -14.34
N THR A 50 16.52 -5.98 -13.32
CA THR A 50 16.23 -5.62 -11.91
C THR A 50 16.08 -4.12 -11.70
N VAL A 51 16.94 -3.31 -12.33
CA VAL A 51 16.89 -1.85 -12.27
C VAL A 51 15.63 -1.32 -12.96
N ALA A 52 15.28 -1.85 -14.14
CA ALA A 52 14.05 -1.47 -14.82
C ALA A 52 12.80 -1.79 -13.97
N GLU A 53 12.75 -2.97 -13.34
CA GLU A 53 11.66 -3.35 -12.43
C GLU A 53 11.53 -2.35 -11.27
N ALA A 54 12.66 -2.03 -10.63
CA ALA A 54 12.68 -1.12 -9.49
C ALA A 54 12.28 0.31 -9.87
N LEU A 55 12.72 0.80 -11.03
CA LEU A 55 12.35 2.13 -11.55
C LEU A 55 10.86 2.21 -11.90
N GLU A 56 10.28 1.17 -12.49
CA GLU A 56 8.85 1.10 -12.76
C GLU A 56 8.05 1.12 -11.45
N ASP A 57 8.44 0.29 -10.47
CA ASP A 57 7.75 0.21 -9.17
C ASP A 57 7.79 1.54 -8.42
N LEU A 58 8.94 2.22 -8.39
CA LEU A 58 9.12 3.53 -7.78
C LEU A 58 8.47 4.67 -8.59
N GLY A 59 8.23 4.46 -9.89
CA GLY A 59 7.54 5.41 -10.77
C GLY A 59 6.01 5.34 -10.67
N THR A 60 5.45 4.36 -9.98
CA THR A 60 3.99 4.22 -9.83
C THR A 60 3.38 5.40 -9.05
N PRO A 61 2.14 5.84 -9.38
CA PRO A 61 1.47 6.92 -8.66
C PRO A 61 1.35 6.62 -7.16
N GLY A 62 1.82 7.55 -6.32
CA GLY A 62 1.82 7.39 -4.87
C GLY A 62 2.91 6.45 -4.34
N ALA A 63 3.86 6.00 -5.17
CA ALA A 63 5.09 5.41 -4.67
C ALA A 63 5.76 6.41 -3.73
N GLY A 64 6.09 5.99 -2.51
CA GLY A 64 6.62 6.84 -1.45
C GLY A 64 5.63 7.73 -0.71
N ASP A 65 4.33 7.62 -1.00
CA ASP A 65 3.30 8.12 -0.11
C ASP A 65 2.97 7.06 0.97
N PHE A 66 2.55 7.54 2.13
CA PHE A 66 1.97 6.71 3.20
C PHE A 66 0.55 7.19 3.52
N PHE A 67 -0.30 6.25 3.91
CA PHE A 67 -1.70 6.50 4.26
C PHE A 67 -2.00 6.17 5.73
N GLY A 68 -1.04 5.60 6.45
CA GLY A 68 -1.18 5.32 7.86
C GLY A 68 0.15 5.30 8.60
N ARG A 69 0.06 5.31 9.93
CA ARG A 69 1.19 5.11 10.84
C ARG A 69 0.74 4.21 11.98
N ILE A 70 1.56 3.23 12.34
CA ILE A 70 1.38 2.40 13.52
C ILE A 70 2.53 2.64 14.50
N VAL A 71 2.22 2.53 15.78
CA VAL A 71 3.18 2.58 16.88
C VAL A 71 2.95 1.35 17.76
N ASP A 72 4.00 0.58 17.98
CA ASP A 72 3.91 -0.57 18.89
C ASP A 72 4.11 -0.16 20.36
N GLU A 73 3.98 -1.14 21.27
CA GLU A 73 4.17 -0.94 22.70
C GLU A 73 5.62 -0.54 23.09
N ALA A 74 6.61 -0.82 22.23
CA ALA A 74 7.99 -0.38 22.41
C ALA A 74 8.23 1.06 21.90
N HIS A 75 7.18 1.70 21.38
CA HIS A 75 7.19 3.02 20.75
C HIS A 75 7.95 3.10 19.43
N ASP A 76 8.19 1.97 18.77
CA ASP A 76 8.69 1.94 17.40
C ASP A 76 7.59 2.38 16.43
N ARG A 77 7.94 3.22 15.46
CA ARG A 77 6.99 3.88 14.56
C ARG A 77 7.19 3.42 13.13
N TRP A 78 6.09 3.02 12.50
CA TRP A 78 6.10 2.53 11.12
C TRP A 78 5.06 3.26 10.29
N TYR A 79 5.50 3.88 9.20
CA TYR A 79 4.61 4.46 8.19
C TYR A 79 4.21 3.40 7.18
N ILE A 80 2.92 3.25 6.94
CA ILE A 80 2.36 2.24 6.05
C ILE A 80 1.95 2.88 4.72
N GLY A 81 2.46 2.34 3.63
CA GLY A 81 2.23 2.85 2.28
C GLY A 81 2.14 1.75 1.23
N ARG A 82 2.04 2.15 -0.03
CA ARG A 82 1.85 1.24 -1.17
C ARG A 82 3.13 0.51 -1.58
N ARG A 83 4.26 1.14 -1.27
CA ARG A 83 5.60 0.68 -1.62
C ARG A 83 6.54 0.88 -0.46
N HIS A 84 7.48 -0.04 -0.33
CA HIS A 84 8.59 0.13 0.57
C HIS A 84 9.51 1.25 0.06
N ILE A 85 9.88 2.17 0.94
CA ILE A 85 10.89 3.19 0.72
C ILE A 85 11.89 3.13 1.86
N GLU A 86 13.17 3.27 1.54
CA GLU A 86 14.29 3.35 2.48
C GLU A 86 15.04 4.67 2.31
N ASN A 87 15.79 5.07 3.34
CA ASN A 87 16.72 6.19 3.27
C ASN A 87 18.12 5.71 2.83
N ASP A 88 19.11 6.60 2.78
CA ASP A 88 20.48 6.27 2.35
C ASP A 88 21.22 5.31 3.30
N THR A 89 20.76 5.18 4.55
CA THR A 89 21.29 4.25 5.55
C THR A 89 20.58 2.90 5.53
N HIS A 90 19.68 2.67 4.56
CA HIS A 90 18.82 1.48 4.46
C HIS A 90 17.82 1.31 5.60
N ASP A 91 17.50 2.39 6.31
CA ASP A 91 16.41 2.38 7.27
C ASP A 91 15.07 2.54 6.54
N PRO A 92 14.05 1.76 6.91
CA PRO A 92 12.71 1.86 6.34
C PRO A 92 12.07 3.20 6.68
N VAL A 93 11.70 3.95 5.64
CA VAL A 93 10.94 5.21 5.74
C VAL A 93 9.45 4.96 5.54
N VAL A 94 9.11 4.07 4.61
CA VAL A 94 7.74 3.57 4.39
C VAL A 94 7.79 2.06 4.28
N VAL A 95 6.86 1.40 4.97
CA VAL A 95 6.64 -0.03 4.92
C VAL A 95 5.54 -0.33 3.93
N ASP A 96 5.78 -1.29 3.04
CA ASP A 96 4.78 -1.80 2.11
C ASP A 96 3.63 -2.45 2.90
N TRP A 97 2.38 -2.11 2.56
CA TRP A 97 1.18 -2.66 3.17
C TRP A 97 1.13 -4.20 3.18
N ARG A 98 1.80 -4.85 2.24
CA ARG A 98 1.86 -6.31 2.13
C ARG A 98 2.76 -6.94 3.20
N ALA A 99 3.69 -6.18 3.79
CA ALA A 99 4.58 -6.69 4.82
C ALA A 99 3.79 -7.25 6.03
N PRO A 100 4.28 -8.32 6.70
CA PRO A 100 3.61 -8.86 7.88
C PRO A 100 3.41 -7.84 9.01
N VAL A 101 4.39 -6.95 9.22
CA VAL A 101 4.33 -5.88 10.23
C VAL A 101 3.22 -4.85 9.96
N ALA A 102 2.69 -4.79 8.73
CA ALA A 102 1.58 -3.91 8.37
C ALA A 102 0.19 -4.56 8.62
N ALA A 103 0.10 -5.87 8.87
CA ALA A 103 -1.19 -6.52 9.12
C ALA A 103 -1.99 -5.92 10.30
N PRO A 104 -1.36 -5.55 11.43
CA PRO A 104 -2.04 -4.89 12.55
C PRO A 104 -2.72 -3.56 12.17
N PHE A 105 -2.20 -2.82 11.18
CA PHE A 105 -2.85 -1.58 10.70
C PHE A 105 -4.31 -1.82 10.29
N TYR A 106 -4.60 -2.98 9.69
CA TYR A 106 -5.93 -3.35 9.22
C TYR A 106 -6.75 -4.11 10.28
N ARG A 107 -6.11 -4.99 11.06
CA ARG A 107 -6.80 -5.94 11.94
C ARG A 107 -6.94 -5.51 13.39
N ALA A 108 -6.08 -4.60 13.86
CA ALA A 108 -6.05 -4.25 15.26
C ALA A 108 -7.36 -3.57 15.70
N THR A 109 -7.83 -3.99 16.87
CA THR A 109 -9.01 -3.48 17.58
C THR A 109 -8.63 -3.25 19.04
N HIS A 110 -9.45 -2.54 19.82
CA HIS A 110 -9.21 -2.40 21.27
C HIS A 110 -9.24 -3.76 22.01
N ALA A 111 -9.99 -4.75 21.51
CA ALA A 111 -10.07 -6.07 22.11
C ALA A 111 -8.87 -6.97 21.75
N ASP A 112 -8.28 -6.74 20.58
CA ASP A 112 -7.07 -7.41 20.11
C ASP A 112 -6.19 -6.38 19.37
N PRO A 113 -5.28 -5.70 20.10
CA PRO A 113 -4.46 -4.62 19.54
C PRO A 113 -3.34 -5.10 18.61
N PHE A 114 -3.08 -6.41 18.54
CA PHE A 114 -1.94 -6.98 17.79
C PHE A 114 -0.59 -6.33 18.16
N GLY A 115 -0.39 -5.97 19.43
CA GLY A 115 0.82 -5.32 19.93
C GLY A 115 0.98 -3.84 19.53
N LEU A 116 -0.09 -3.23 18.99
CA LEU A 116 -0.11 -1.79 18.72
C LEU A 116 -0.57 -1.01 19.95
N ALA A 117 0.16 0.05 20.26
CA ALA A 117 -0.28 1.08 21.19
C ALA A 117 -1.17 2.11 20.49
N HIS A 118 -0.79 2.52 19.27
CA HIS A 118 -1.45 3.61 18.59
C HIS A 118 -1.49 3.41 17.07
N ARG A 119 -2.61 3.77 16.44
CA ARG A 119 -2.78 3.79 14.98
C ARG A 119 -3.26 5.17 14.53
N ARG A 120 -2.61 5.73 13.51
CA ARG A 120 -3.01 6.95 12.82
C ARG A 120 -3.40 6.61 11.39
N ARG A 121 -4.54 7.10 10.92
CA ARG A 121 -4.97 7.02 9.51
C ARG A 121 -4.98 8.42 8.92
N PHE A 122 -4.43 8.59 7.72
CA PHE A 122 -4.34 9.90 7.07
C PHE A 122 -5.41 10.09 6.01
N THR A 123 -5.98 11.30 5.95
CA THR A 123 -6.80 11.74 4.82
C THR A 123 -5.90 12.44 3.81
N VAL A 124 -5.81 11.85 2.62
CA VAL A 124 -4.98 12.33 1.53
C VAL A 124 -5.86 13.01 0.48
N ALA A 125 -5.60 14.29 0.20
CA ALA A 125 -6.24 14.99 -0.90
C ALA A 125 -5.37 14.89 -2.15
N THR A 126 -5.92 14.35 -3.23
CA THR A 126 -5.28 14.40 -4.55
C THR A 126 -5.58 15.73 -5.21
N THR A 127 -4.55 16.44 -5.64
CA THR A 127 -4.71 17.68 -6.41
C THR A 127 -4.73 17.34 -7.90
N GLU A 128 -5.49 18.09 -8.72
CA GLU A 128 -5.62 17.80 -10.15
C GLU A 128 -4.30 17.93 -10.93
N HIS A 129 -3.35 18.72 -10.41
CA HIS A 129 -2.10 19.06 -11.09
C HIS A 129 -0.87 19.05 -10.17
N GLY A 130 -0.94 18.41 -9.00
CA GLY A 130 0.14 18.43 -8.01
C GLY A 130 0.27 17.13 -7.22
N PRO A 131 1.25 17.06 -6.30
CA PRO A 131 1.38 15.92 -5.43
C PRO A 131 0.16 15.80 -4.49
N SER A 132 -0.08 14.60 -3.98
CA SER A 132 -1.09 14.40 -2.96
C SER A 132 -0.66 15.04 -1.64
N GLU A 133 -1.60 15.54 -0.84
CA GLU A 133 -1.33 16.24 0.41
C GLU A 133 -2.09 15.63 1.58
N LEU A 134 -1.44 15.52 2.74
CA LEU A 134 -2.11 15.14 3.98
C LEU A 134 -2.93 16.33 4.48
N THR A 135 -4.23 16.13 4.65
CA THR A 135 -5.16 17.21 5.04
C THR A 135 -5.76 17.00 6.42
N ALA A 136 -5.82 15.76 6.89
CA ALA A 136 -6.30 15.40 8.22
C ALA A 136 -5.72 14.05 8.64
N TYR A 137 -5.88 13.71 9.92
CA TYR A 137 -5.64 12.37 10.41
C TYR A 137 -6.68 11.97 11.46
N LEU A 138 -6.84 10.67 11.64
CA LEU A 138 -7.63 10.06 12.71
C LEU A 138 -6.70 9.20 13.57
N ASP A 139 -6.69 9.47 14.86
CA ASP A 139 -5.93 8.71 15.86
C ASP A 139 -6.80 7.73 16.61
N GLU A 140 -6.25 6.54 16.81
CA GLU A 140 -6.83 5.45 17.58
C GLU A 140 -5.78 4.96 18.57
N GLN A 141 -6.04 5.18 19.85
CA GLN A 141 -5.31 4.55 20.95
C GLN A 141 -5.86 3.14 21.12
N LEU A 142 -5.00 2.12 21.11
CA LEU A 142 -5.41 0.71 21.09
C LEU A 142 -5.00 -0.05 22.35
N ASP A 143 -4.06 0.48 23.13
CA ASP A 143 -3.58 -0.09 24.41
C ASP A 143 -4.45 0.28 25.62
N ASP A 144 -5.41 1.21 25.46
CA ASP A 144 -6.34 1.63 26.49
C ASP A 144 -7.80 1.42 26.02
N PRO A 145 -8.51 0.40 26.54
CA PRO A 145 -9.88 0.10 26.15
C PRO A 145 -10.91 1.12 26.66
N ASP A 146 -10.56 1.94 27.66
CA ASP A 146 -11.43 2.97 28.22
C ASP A 146 -11.23 4.33 27.54
N HIS A 147 -10.25 4.45 26.64
CA HIS A 147 -10.01 5.66 25.88
C HIS A 147 -11.09 5.80 24.79
N GLU A 148 -12.06 6.69 24.99
CA GLU A 148 -12.94 7.12 23.91
C GLU A 148 -12.08 7.67 22.78
N SER A 149 -12.09 7.04 21.61
CA SER A 149 -11.35 7.53 20.45
C SER A 149 -11.78 8.99 20.21
N ALA A 150 -10.81 9.90 20.10
CA ALA A 150 -11.07 11.31 19.82
C ALA A 150 -11.57 11.45 18.38
N GLY A 151 -12.81 11.03 18.10
CA GLY A 151 -13.35 10.82 16.76
C GLY A 151 -14.75 11.36 16.54
N SER A 152 -15.35 12.02 17.54
CA SER A 152 -16.62 12.74 17.35
C SER A 152 -16.38 14.00 16.50
N GLY A 153 -16.50 13.85 15.18
CA GLY A 153 -16.48 14.95 14.21
C GLY A 153 -15.23 15.05 13.32
N ILE A 154 -14.25 14.16 13.46
CA ILE A 154 -13.12 14.07 12.53
C ILE A 154 -13.54 13.24 11.31
N PRO A 155 -13.31 13.70 10.06
CA PRO A 155 -13.62 12.90 8.89
C PRO A 155 -12.85 11.59 8.92
N ASP A 156 -13.56 10.48 9.12
CA ASP A 156 -13.01 9.14 8.97
C ASP A 156 -12.44 9.02 7.54
N PRO A 157 -11.14 8.72 7.36
CA PRO A 157 -10.54 8.52 6.05
C PRO A 157 -11.33 7.51 5.17
N VAL A 158 -11.99 6.53 5.78
CA VAL A 158 -12.90 5.59 5.09
C VAL A 158 -14.15 6.32 4.59
N LEU A 159 -14.76 7.20 5.39
CA LEU A 159 -15.91 8.02 4.97
C LEU A 159 -15.52 9.06 3.91
N ALA A 160 -14.31 9.63 4.01
CA ALA A 160 -13.77 10.56 3.02
C ALA A 160 -13.59 9.88 1.65
N GLU A 161 -13.16 8.60 1.62
CA GLU A 161 -13.07 7.84 0.38
C GLU A 161 -14.43 7.49 -0.24
N ILE A 162 -15.48 7.26 0.57
CA ILE A 162 -16.84 6.99 0.05
C ILE A 162 -17.38 8.16 -0.77
N GLY A 163 -17.03 9.40 -0.40
CA GLY A 163 -17.45 10.63 -1.10
C GLY A 163 -16.64 10.98 -2.35
N ALA A 164 -15.51 10.32 -2.60
CA ALA A 164 -14.63 10.65 -3.72
C ALA A 164 -15.19 10.16 -5.07
N ALA A 165 -15.37 11.06 -6.04
CA ALA A 165 -16.07 10.83 -7.30
C ALA A 165 -15.47 9.72 -8.16
N ARG A 166 -16.08 8.52 -8.24
CA ARG A 166 -15.56 7.33 -8.95
C ARG A 166 -15.10 7.64 -10.38
N THR A 167 -13.80 7.54 -10.60
CA THR A 167 -13.17 7.60 -11.93
C THR A 167 -13.35 6.25 -12.64
N GLY A 168 -13.40 6.23 -13.98
CA GLY A 168 -13.60 5.01 -14.79
C GLY A 168 -12.52 3.92 -14.69
N ALA A 169 -11.50 4.10 -13.85
CA ALA A 169 -10.46 3.13 -13.51
C ALA A 169 -10.62 2.66 -12.06
N MET A 170 -10.32 1.37 -11.79
CA MET A 170 -10.36 0.84 -10.43
C MET A 170 -9.31 1.56 -9.57
N ARG A 171 -9.75 2.12 -8.44
CA ARG A 171 -8.85 2.73 -7.47
C ARG A 171 -8.18 1.66 -6.64
N GLU A 172 -6.95 1.94 -6.27
CA GLU A 172 -6.26 1.18 -5.23
C GLU A 172 -6.89 1.54 -3.88
N VAL A 173 -7.59 0.57 -3.27
CA VAL A 173 -8.34 0.74 -2.01
C VAL A 173 -7.49 0.36 -0.79
N VAL A 174 -6.17 0.30 -0.95
CA VAL A 174 -5.26 -0.24 0.07
C VAL A 174 -5.33 0.52 1.39
N ALA A 175 -5.59 1.83 1.35
CA ALA A 175 -5.76 2.66 2.54
C ALA A 175 -7.05 2.34 3.32
N THR A 176 -8.05 1.76 2.66
CA THR A 176 -9.40 1.51 3.20
C THR A 176 -9.78 0.03 3.22
N ILE A 177 -8.81 -0.86 3.04
CA ILE A 177 -9.01 -2.30 3.27
C ILE A 177 -9.54 -2.49 4.69
N GLN A 178 -10.67 -3.20 4.79
CA GLN A 178 -11.30 -3.53 6.07
C GLN A 178 -10.68 -4.80 6.67
N ALA A 179 -10.84 -5.01 7.98
CA ALA A 179 -10.29 -6.16 8.68
C ALA A 179 -10.69 -7.51 8.04
N GLU A 180 -11.97 -7.67 7.69
CA GLU A 180 -12.47 -8.89 7.03
C GLU A 180 -11.90 -9.07 5.62
N GLN A 181 -11.67 -7.97 4.91
CA GLN A 181 -11.03 -8.00 3.60
C GLN A 181 -9.56 -8.39 3.71
N ASP A 182 -8.82 -7.84 4.69
CA ASP A 182 -7.42 -8.21 4.92
C ASP A 182 -7.28 -9.69 5.34
N MET A 183 -8.24 -10.23 6.11
CA MET A 183 -8.29 -11.67 6.40
C MET A 183 -8.37 -12.50 5.11
N VAL A 184 -9.26 -12.12 4.18
CA VAL A 184 -9.38 -12.78 2.88
C VAL A 184 -8.12 -12.58 2.02
N ILE A 185 -7.53 -11.38 2.02
CA ILE A 185 -6.33 -11.05 1.25
C ILE A 185 -5.15 -11.91 1.71
N ARG A 186 -4.93 -12.04 3.02
CA ARG A 186 -3.79 -12.78 3.57
C ARG A 186 -4.07 -14.25 3.91
N ALA A 187 -5.24 -14.79 3.55
CA ALA A 187 -5.51 -16.20 3.78
C ALA A 187 -4.45 -17.09 3.06
N PRO A 188 -4.06 -18.24 3.63
CA PRO A 188 -3.04 -19.14 3.03
C PRO A 188 -3.25 -19.44 1.54
N LEU A 189 -2.14 -19.64 0.80
CA LEU A 189 -2.14 -19.92 -0.65
C LEU A 189 -2.64 -21.34 -0.99
N ASP A 190 -2.47 -22.30 -0.10
CA ASP A 190 -2.64 -23.74 -0.30
C ASP A 190 -4.09 -24.23 -0.16
N GLN A 191 -5.06 -23.34 -0.37
CA GLN A 191 -6.49 -23.64 -0.23
C GLN A 191 -7.32 -23.07 -1.38
N CYS A 192 -8.45 -23.71 -1.65
CA CYS A 192 -9.51 -23.14 -2.47
C CYS A 192 -10.33 -22.16 -1.62
N LEU A 193 -10.23 -20.86 -1.93
CA LEU A 193 -10.94 -19.80 -1.20
C LEU A 193 -12.09 -19.26 -2.05
N VAL A 194 -13.31 -19.33 -1.52
CA VAL A 194 -14.51 -18.74 -2.13
C VAL A 194 -14.87 -17.46 -1.39
N VAL A 195 -14.90 -16.34 -2.11
CA VAL A 195 -15.26 -15.02 -1.56
C VAL A 195 -16.69 -14.67 -1.96
N GLN A 196 -17.61 -14.71 -1.01
CA GLN A 196 -19.02 -14.38 -1.22
C GLN A 196 -19.39 -13.08 -0.49
N GLY A 197 -20.23 -12.25 -1.11
CA GLY A 197 -20.65 -10.98 -0.53
C GLY A 197 -21.63 -10.23 -1.45
N GLY A 198 -22.36 -9.28 -0.88
CA GLY A 198 -23.38 -8.50 -1.60
C GLY A 198 -22.84 -7.67 -2.78
N PRO A 199 -23.71 -7.13 -3.65
CA PRO A 199 -23.30 -6.18 -4.68
C PRO A 199 -22.55 -4.98 -4.06
N GLY A 200 -21.47 -4.55 -4.69
CA GLY A 200 -20.70 -3.38 -4.24
C GLY A 200 -19.72 -3.58 -3.08
N THR A 201 -19.62 -4.78 -2.48
CA THR A 201 -18.73 -5.04 -1.33
C THR A 201 -17.24 -5.18 -1.67
N GLY A 202 -16.81 -4.73 -2.85
CA GLY A 202 -15.39 -4.72 -3.24
C GLY A 202 -14.74 -6.07 -3.55
N LYS A 203 -15.50 -7.18 -3.71
CA LYS A 203 -14.95 -8.53 -3.93
C LYS A 203 -13.87 -8.62 -5.01
N THR A 204 -14.07 -7.95 -6.14
CA THR A 204 -13.08 -7.93 -7.23
C THR A 204 -11.78 -7.27 -6.78
N ALA A 205 -11.86 -6.13 -6.09
CA ALA A 205 -10.69 -5.46 -5.53
C ALA A 205 -9.98 -6.33 -4.49
N VAL A 206 -10.74 -6.99 -3.59
CA VAL A 206 -10.20 -7.94 -2.61
C VAL A 206 -9.46 -9.09 -3.30
N GLY A 207 -10.01 -9.66 -4.37
CA GLY A 207 -9.35 -10.71 -5.15
C GLY A 207 -8.04 -10.26 -5.81
N LEU A 208 -7.99 -9.03 -6.32
CA LEU A 208 -6.78 -8.46 -6.94
C LEU A 208 -5.72 -8.10 -5.90
N HIS A 209 -6.12 -7.51 -4.77
CA HIS A 209 -5.20 -7.27 -3.65
C HIS A 209 -4.69 -8.58 -3.05
N ARG A 210 -5.52 -9.63 -2.99
CA ARG A 210 -5.08 -10.98 -2.63
C ARG A 210 -3.99 -11.49 -3.57
N ALA A 211 -4.20 -11.39 -4.89
CA ALA A 211 -3.18 -11.80 -5.86
C ALA A 211 -1.87 -11.03 -5.66
N ALA A 212 -1.94 -9.71 -5.44
CA ALA A 212 -0.76 -8.89 -5.17
C ALA A 212 -0.04 -9.24 -3.85
N TYR A 213 -0.80 -9.52 -2.79
CA TYR A 213 -0.24 -9.98 -1.52
C TYR A 213 0.46 -11.35 -1.69
N LEU A 214 -0.18 -12.30 -2.36
CA LEU A 214 0.39 -13.63 -2.57
C LEU A 214 1.65 -13.57 -3.42
N LEU A 215 1.70 -12.70 -4.45
CA LEU A 215 2.89 -12.50 -5.27
C LEU A 215 4.05 -11.88 -4.47
N PHE A 216 3.74 -10.96 -3.54
CA PHE A 216 4.72 -10.43 -2.60
C PHE A 216 5.24 -11.50 -1.63
N GLU A 217 4.34 -12.18 -0.92
CA GLU A 217 4.66 -13.17 0.13
C GLU A 217 5.33 -14.43 -0.45
N HIS A 218 4.87 -14.88 -1.62
CA HIS A 218 5.30 -16.13 -2.26
C HIS A 218 6.04 -15.91 -3.58
N ARG A 219 6.75 -14.78 -3.72
CA ARG A 219 7.48 -14.39 -4.95
C ARG A 219 8.29 -15.53 -5.55
N ARG A 220 9.07 -16.25 -4.74
CA ARG A 220 9.92 -17.37 -5.21
C ARG A 220 9.14 -18.49 -5.90
N ARG A 221 7.91 -18.77 -5.44
CA ARG A 221 7.03 -19.80 -6.00
C ARG A 221 6.26 -19.26 -7.20
N LEU A 222 5.61 -18.10 -7.05
CA LEU A 222 4.68 -17.58 -8.04
C LEU A 222 5.35 -16.86 -9.24
N VAL A 223 6.62 -16.45 -9.14
CA VAL A 223 7.38 -16.00 -10.33
C VAL A 223 7.53 -17.13 -11.35
N ARG A 224 7.61 -18.39 -10.91
CA ARG A 224 7.72 -19.55 -11.80
C ARG A 224 6.36 -20.02 -12.33
N ASP A 225 5.37 -20.07 -11.45
CA ASP A 225 4.05 -20.64 -11.74
C ASP A 225 3.10 -19.64 -12.42
N GLY A 226 3.36 -18.33 -12.23
CA GLY A 226 2.49 -17.25 -12.69
C GLY A 226 1.15 -17.18 -11.94
N VAL A 227 0.36 -16.16 -12.26
CA VAL A 227 -1.04 -16.04 -11.78
C VAL A 227 -1.95 -15.94 -12.99
N LEU A 228 -3.04 -16.70 -13.01
CA LEU A 228 -4.07 -16.63 -14.06
C LEU A 228 -5.32 -15.96 -13.51
N VAL A 229 -5.73 -14.85 -14.12
CA VAL A 229 -7.04 -14.25 -13.85
C VAL A 229 -8.00 -14.56 -14.98
N VAL A 230 -9.12 -15.19 -14.64
CA VAL A 230 -10.21 -15.51 -15.57
C VAL A 230 -11.38 -14.58 -15.28
N GLY A 231 -11.83 -13.87 -16.31
CA GLY A 231 -12.87 -12.84 -16.21
C GLY A 231 -14.01 -13.09 -17.20
N PRO A 232 -15.21 -12.54 -16.93
CA PRO A 232 -16.40 -12.81 -17.74
C PRO A 232 -16.36 -12.19 -19.14
N ASN A 233 -15.53 -11.18 -19.38
CA ASN A 233 -15.34 -10.53 -20.68
C ASN A 233 -14.07 -9.67 -20.72
N LYS A 234 -13.69 -9.22 -21.92
CA LYS A 234 -12.51 -8.39 -22.13
C LYS A 234 -12.56 -7.02 -21.44
N VAL A 235 -13.73 -6.37 -21.38
CA VAL A 235 -13.88 -5.07 -20.69
C VAL A 235 -13.56 -5.20 -19.20
N PHE A 236 -13.97 -6.30 -18.57
CA PHE A 236 -13.62 -6.61 -17.19
C PHE A 236 -12.11 -6.85 -17.04
N LEU A 237 -11.49 -7.60 -17.95
CA LEU A 237 -10.05 -7.86 -17.93
C LEU A 237 -9.25 -6.56 -18.13
N ASP A 238 -9.65 -5.71 -19.08
CA ASP A 238 -9.05 -4.40 -19.31
C ASP A 238 -9.19 -3.49 -18.06
N TYR A 239 -10.33 -3.56 -17.37
CA TYR A 239 -10.58 -2.82 -16.13
C TYR A 239 -9.64 -3.22 -14.98
N ILE A 240 -9.37 -4.53 -14.82
CA ILE A 240 -8.48 -5.03 -13.76
C ILE A 240 -7.00 -5.01 -14.17
N GLY A 241 -6.71 -4.96 -15.47
CA GLY A 241 -5.35 -5.02 -16.02
C GLY A 241 -4.46 -3.86 -15.61
N ASN A 242 -5.03 -2.74 -15.17
CA ASN A 242 -4.27 -1.60 -14.66
C ASN A 242 -3.95 -1.70 -13.15
N VAL A 243 -4.60 -2.62 -12.42
CA VAL A 243 -4.51 -2.69 -10.96
C VAL A 243 -3.33 -3.52 -10.50
N LEU A 244 -3.10 -4.67 -11.11
CA LEU A 244 -1.99 -5.55 -10.72
C LEU A 244 -0.62 -4.92 -11.02
N PRO A 245 -0.42 -4.25 -12.18
CA PRO A 245 0.78 -3.47 -12.42
C PRO A 245 0.93 -2.29 -11.44
N SER A 246 -0.14 -1.57 -11.11
CA SER A 246 -0.08 -0.52 -10.09
C SER A 246 0.23 -1.07 -8.69
N LEU A 247 -0.04 -2.36 -8.45
CA LEU A 247 0.33 -3.09 -7.24
C LEU A 247 1.72 -3.75 -7.30
N GLY A 248 2.46 -3.58 -8.41
CA GLY A 248 3.88 -3.93 -8.52
C GLY A 248 4.11 -5.32 -9.08
N GLU A 249 3.09 -5.90 -9.72
CA GLU A 249 3.07 -7.31 -10.08
C GLU A 249 2.86 -7.52 -11.58
N ARG A 250 3.83 -8.20 -12.21
CA ARG A 250 3.91 -8.37 -13.68
C ARG A 250 3.75 -9.82 -14.18
N SER A 251 3.79 -10.85 -13.31
CA SER A 251 3.66 -12.26 -13.72
C SER A 251 2.21 -12.76 -13.83
N VAL A 252 1.27 -11.88 -14.19
CA VAL A 252 -0.17 -12.24 -14.26
C VAL A 252 -0.62 -12.40 -15.71
N GLN A 253 -0.95 -13.63 -16.09
CA GLN A 253 -1.60 -13.93 -17.36
C GLN A 253 -3.11 -13.73 -17.21
N GLN A 254 -3.74 -13.11 -18.20
CA GLN A 254 -5.18 -12.91 -18.23
C GLN A 254 -5.76 -13.70 -19.42
N ARG A 255 -6.80 -14.49 -19.17
CA ARG A 255 -7.55 -15.17 -20.23
C ARG A 255 -9.06 -15.04 -20.00
N THR A 256 -9.82 -15.02 -21.09
CA THR A 256 -11.28 -15.12 -21.08
C THR A 256 -11.70 -16.57 -21.01
#